data_AF-A0A925S2I2-F1
#
_entry.id   AF-A0A925S2I2-F1
#
_cell.length_a   1.000
_cell.length_b   1.000
_cell.length_c   1.000
_cell.angle_alpha   90.00
_cell.angle_beta   90.00
_cell.angle_gamma   90.00
#
_symmetry.space_group_name_H-M   'P 1'
#
loop_
_entity.id
_entity.type
_entity.pdbx_description
1 polymer ?
#
loop_
_entity_poly.entity_id
_entity_poly.type
_entity_poly.pdbx_seq_one_letter_code
_entity_poly.pdbx_strand_id
1 'polypeptide(L)' 'MIAVNEILLAEPRGFCAGVDRAIEIVERALAKFGAPIYVRHEIVHNTYVVNDLKAKGAIFIEDLADVPPGATLVFSAHG' A
#
# COMPACT_ATOMS: atom_id res chain seq x y z
N MET A 1 -19.79 0.45 33.85
CA MET A 1 -19.56 0.66 32.40
C MET A 1 -19.95 2.08 32.07
N ILE A 2 -19.07 2.86 31.46
CA ILE A 2 -19.42 4.18 30.94
C ILE A 2 -20.09 3.94 29.59
N ALA A 3 -21.34 4.40 29.43
CA ALA A 3 -22.03 4.34 28.15
C ALA A 3 -21.52 5.49 27.27
N VAL A 4 -21.08 5.17 26.05
CA VAL A 4 -20.79 6.17 25.03
C VAL A 4 -22.14 6.60 24.45
N ASN A 5 -22.56 7.84 24.74
CA ASN A 5 -23.86 8.35 24.29
C ASN A 5 -23.82 8.97 22.89
N GLU A 6 -22.64 9.33 22.40
CA GLU A 6 -22.48 10.01 21.11
C GLU A 6 -21.09 9.71 20.51
N ILE A 7 -21.04 9.48 19.20
CA ILE A 7 -19.82 9.30 18.42
C ILE A 7 -19.80 10.37 17.34
N LEU A 8 -18.77 11.20 17.33
CA LEU A 8 -18.57 12.25 16.33
C LEU A 8 -17.47 11.84 15.35
N LEU A 9 -17.71 12.06 14.05
CA LEU A 9 -16.76 11.72 12.99
C LEU A 9 -16.23 13.01 12.35
N ALA A 10 -14.92 13.19 12.36
CA ALA A 10 -14.27 14.36 11.76
C ALA A 10 -14.37 14.36 10.22
N GLU A 11 -14.35 15.54 9.61
CA GLU A 11 -14.23 15.72 8.17
C GLU A 11 -13.23 16.85 7.84
N PRO A 12 -12.21 16.60 6.99
CA PRO A 12 -11.93 15.35 6.28
C PRO A 12 -11.29 14.28 7.18
N ARG A 13 -11.50 13.00 6.84
CA ARG A 13 -10.84 11.84 7.47
C ARG A 13 -10.57 10.77 6.42
N GLY A 14 -9.51 9.99 6.61
CA GLY A 14 -9.17 8.87 5.72
C GLY A 14 -8.09 9.22 4.69
N PHE A 15 -8.25 8.73 3.47
CA PHE A 15 -7.24 8.79 2.43
C PHE A 15 -7.10 10.19 1.83
N CYS A 16 -5.85 10.56 1.52
CA CYS A 16 -5.53 11.71 0.70
C CYS A 16 -5.20 11.24 -0.72
N ALA A 17 -5.19 12.18 -1.68
CA ALA A 17 -4.89 11.88 -3.07
C ALA A 17 -3.55 11.14 -3.29
N GLY A 18 -2.56 11.39 -2.44
CA GLY A 18 -1.26 10.70 -2.50
C GLY A 18 -1.35 9.22 -2.09
N VAL A 19 -2.12 8.92 -1.04
CA VAL A 19 -2.37 7.56 -0.56
C VAL A 19 -3.17 6.78 -1.59
N ASP A 20 -4.27 7.35 -2.10
CA ASP A 20 -5.09 6.72 -3.14
C ASP A 20 -4.25 6.35 -4.37
N ARG A 21 -3.48 7.32 -4.87
CA ARG A 21 -2.62 7.13 -6.03
C ARG A 21 -1.56 6.04 -5.80
N ALA A 22 -0.95 5.99 -4.62
CA ALA A 22 0.11 5.04 -4.33
C ALA A 22 -0.43 3.60 -4.31
N ILE A 23 -1.58 3.39 -3.67
CA ILE A 23 -2.26 2.08 -3.64
C ILE A 23 -2.65 1.67 -5.07
N GLU A 24 -3.28 2.58 -5.82
CA GLU A 24 -3.74 2.30 -7.18
C GLU A 24 -2.59 1.93 -8.14
N ILE A 25 -1.41 2.54 -7.98
CA ILE A 25 -0.23 2.18 -8.79
C ILE A 25 0.13 0.70 -8.60
N VAL A 26 0.14 0.20 -7.36
CA VAL A 26 0.47 -1.20 -7.08
C VAL A 26 -0.61 -2.13 -7.63
N GLU A 27 -1.89 -1.80 -7.43
CA GLU A 27 -3.01 -2.60 -7.96
C GLU A 27 -3.01 -2.66 -9.49
N ARG A 28 -2.79 -1.53 -10.16
CA ARG A 28 -2.70 -1.48 -11.63
C ARG A 28 -1.46 -2.22 -12.13
N ALA A 29 -0.34 -2.17 -11.42
CA ALA A 29 0.84 -2.94 -11.78
C ALA A 29 0.57 -4.44 -11.69
N LEU A 30 -0.08 -4.90 -10.61
CA LEU A 30 -0.49 -6.30 -10.45
C LEU A 30 -1.46 -6.73 -11.56
N ALA A 31 -2.45 -5.90 -11.90
CA ALA A 31 -3.40 -6.21 -12.97
C ALA A 31 -2.74 -6.25 -14.36
N LYS A 32 -1.77 -5.38 -14.62
CA LYS A 32 -1.12 -5.23 -15.93
C LYS A 32 0.00 -6.25 -16.17
N PHE A 33 0.81 -6.52 -15.16
CA PHE A 33 2.04 -7.31 -15.28
C PHE A 33 1.96 -8.66 -14.57
N GLY A 34 0.92 -8.89 -13.76
CA GLY A 34 0.82 -10.07 -12.91
C GLY A 34 1.69 -9.96 -11.65
N ALA A 35 1.58 -10.98 -10.79
CA ALA A 35 2.44 -11.13 -9.63
C ALA A 35 3.76 -11.84 -9.99
N PRO A 36 4.88 -11.55 -9.30
CA PRO A 36 5.00 -10.58 -8.21
C PRO A 36 5.26 -9.15 -8.68
N ILE A 37 4.77 -8.18 -7.89
CA ILE A 37 5.20 -6.78 -7.97
C ILE A 37 5.99 -6.43 -6.73
N TYR A 38 7.19 -5.89 -6.90
CA TYR A 38 8.03 -5.48 -5.77
C TYR A 38 7.72 -4.05 -5.37
N VAL A 39 7.67 -3.77 -4.08
CA VAL A 39 7.44 -2.43 -3.53
C VAL A 39 8.52 -2.11 -2.51
N ARG A 40 9.27 -1.03 -2.73
CA ARG A 40 10.32 -0.61 -1.80
C ARG A 40 9.71 0.14 -0.61
N HIS A 41 9.92 -0.41 0.59
CA HIS A 41 9.21 -0.11 1.83
C HIS A 41 7.69 -0.30 1.69
N GLU A 42 6.97 -0.18 2.81
CA GLU A 42 5.50 -0.14 2.77
C GLU A 42 5.00 1.00 1.87
N ILE A 43 4.01 0.71 1.01
CA ILE A 43 3.46 1.68 0.06
C ILE A 43 2.84 2.87 0.80
N VAL A 44 2.20 2.57 1.94
CA VAL A 44 1.70 3.49 2.99
C VAL A 44 1.77 2.75 4.33
N HIS A 45 1.91 3.49 5.45
CA HIS A 45 1.96 2.90 6.79
C HIS A 45 0.57 2.51 7.31
N ASN A 46 -0.04 1.51 6.68
CA ASN A 46 -1.29 0.93 7.10
C ASN A 46 -1.26 -0.59 6.91
N THR A 47 -1.27 -1.32 8.03
CA THR A 47 -1.13 -2.78 8.04
C THR A 47 -2.23 -3.49 7.25
N TYR A 48 -3.47 -2.97 7.24
CA TYR A 48 -4.55 -3.56 6.47
C TYR A 48 -4.28 -3.45 4.96
N VAL A 49 -3.89 -2.26 4.49
CA VAL A 49 -3.54 -2.02 3.08
C VAL A 49 -2.34 -2.87 2.65
N VAL A 50 -1.29 -2.92 3.47
CA VAL A 50 -0.09 -3.71 3.17
C VAL A 50 -0.41 -5.19 3.07
N ASN A 51 -1.21 -5.73 3.99
CA ASN A 51 -1.58 -7.15 3.97
C ASN A 51 -2.49 -7.50 2.79
N ASP A 52 -3.43 -6.63 2.42
CA ASP A 52 -4.28 -6.81 1.24
C ASP A 52 -3.44 -6.88 -0.05
N LEU A 53 -2.49 -5.96 -0.22
CA LEU A 53 -1.59 -5.96 -1.38
C LEU A 53 -0.66 -7.18 -1.39
N LYS A 54 -0.16 -7.61 -0.22
CA LYS A 54 0.61 -8.87 -0.09
C LYS A 54 -0.20 -10.08 -0.56
N ALA A 55 -1.47 -10.16 -0.14
CA ALA A 55 -2.36 -11.25 -0.55
C ALA A 55 -2.64 -11.24 -2.06
N LYS A 56 -2.60 -10.06 -2.70
CA LYS A 56 -2.72 -9.90 -4.15
C LYS A 56 -1.41 -10.19 -4.93
N GLY A 57 -0.29 -10.40 -4.24
CA GLY A 57 1.00 -10.74 -4.86
C GLY A 57 2.04 -9.62 -4.88
N ALA A 58 1.83 -8.54 -4.11
CA ALA A 58 2.89 -7.56 -3.86
C ALA A 58 3.92 -8.09 -2.85
N ILE A 59 5.20 -7.85 -3.12
CA ILE A 59 6.31 -8.20 -2.23
C ILE A 59 6.97 -6.90 -1.76
N PHE A 60 6.91 -6.66 -0.45
CA PHE A 60 7.52 -5.49 0.16
C PHE A 60 8.97 -5.81 0.55
N ILE A 61 9.90 -4.97 0.11
CA ILE A 61 11.35 -5.13 0.28
C ILE A 61 11.97 -3.86 0.88
N GLU A 62 13.07 -4.02 1.60
CA GLU A 62 13.84 -2.92 2.18
C GLU A 62 15.02 -2.53 1.27
N ASP A 63 15.71 -3.53 0.70
CA ASP A 63 16.88 -3.33 -0.15
C ASP A 63 16.56 -3.65 -1.63
N LEU A 64 17.07 -2.80 -2.53
CA LEU A 64 16.95 -3.01 -3.97
C LEU A 64 17.68 -4.28 -4.44
N ALA A 65 18.68 -4.75 -3.71
CA ALA A 65 19.39 -6.00 -3.98
C ALA A 65 18.47 -7.24 -3.88
N ASP A 66 17.34 -7.13 -3.19
CA ASP A 66 16.36 -8.21 -3.05
C ASP A 66 15.46 -8.37 -4.28
N VAL A 67 15.61 -7.49 -5.28
CA VAL A 67 14.75 -7.46 -6.47
C VAL A 67 15.45 -8.10 -7.67
N PRO A 68 14.88 -9.15 -8.27
CA PRO A 68 15.46 -9.79 -9.43
C PRO A 68 15.59 -8.84 -10.63
N PRO A 69 16.66 -8.93 -11.44
CA PRO A 69 16.79 -8.16 -12.67
C PRO A 69 15.59 -8.35 -13.59
N GLY A 70 15.04 -7.25 -14.10
CA GLY A 70 13.87 -7.25 -14.98
C GLY A 70 12.51 -7.34 -14.27
N ALA A 71 12.49 -7.45 -12.93
CA ALA A 71 11.24 -7.38 -12.17
C ALA A 71 10.65 -5.96 -12.15
N THR A 72 9.34 -5.86 -11.95
CA THR A 72 8.65 -4.57 -11.78
C THR A 72 8.75 -4.13 -10.33
N LEU A 73 9.28 -2.93 -10.11
CA LEU A 73 9.43 -2.29 -8.80
C LEU A 73 8.62 -0.98 -8.73
N VAL A 74 7.95 -0.75 -7.61
CA VAL A 74 7.29 0.50 -7.24
C VAL A 74 7.98 1.11 -6.01
N PHE A 75 8.31 2.40 -6.05
CA PHE A 75 8.73 3.14 -4.85
C PHE A 75 7.50 3.58 -4.03
N SER A 76 7.63 3.57 -2.70
CA SER A 76 6.55 3.99 -1.81
C SER A 76 6.16 5.47 -1.98
N ALA A 77 5.04 5.87 -1.37
CA ALA A 77 4.59 7.26 -1.35
C ALA A 77 5.56 8.23 -0.63
N HIS A 78 6.52 7.70 0.13
CA HIS A 78 7.39 8.48 1.02
C HIS A 78 8.70 8.96 0.35
N GLY A 79 9.11 8.32 -0.75
CA GLY A 79 10.42 8.51 -1.38
C GLY A 79 11.43 7.41 -1.05
#